data_AF-A0A5C0SAG0-F1
#
_entry.id   AF-A0A5C0SAG0-F1
#
_cell.length_a   1.000
_cell.length_b   1.000
_cell.length_c   1.000
_cell.angle_alpha   90.00
_cell.angle_beta   90.00
_cell.angle_gamma   90.00
#
_symmetry.space_group_name_H-M   'P 1'
#
loop_
_entity.id
_entity.type
_entity.pdbx_description
1 polymer ?
#
loop_
_entity_poly.entity_id
_entity_poly.type
_entity_poly.pdbx_seq_one_letter_code
_entity_poly.pdbx_strand_id
1 'polypeptide(L)' 'MRYREKFEGNREEIYEQLKETVTNLFKGNLRVEEASVRIPKDKLLEYKVKYEDTPAEGQLSIKITWTYIEEPEEEVDEEF' A
#
# COMPACT_ATOMS: atom_id res chain seq x y z
N MET A 1 -0.35 -10.86 -9.41
CA MET A 1 -0.91 -9.82 -10.30
C MET A 1 0.03 -8.62 -10.30
N ARG A 2 0.23 -7.96 -11.46
CA ARG A 2 1.01 -6.71 -11.57
C ARG A 2 0.11 -5.69 -12.29
N TYR A 3 -0.31 -4.65 -11.58
CA TYR A 3 -1.19 -3.59 -12.11
C TYR A 3 -0.62 -2.21 -11.73
N ARG A 4 -0.78 -1.23 -12.61
CA ARG A 4 -0.37 0.15 -12.39
C ARG A 4 -1.38 1.09 -13.04
N GLU A 5 -2.00 1.94 -12.24
CA GLU A 5 -2.88 3.01 -12.70
C GLU A 5 -2.14 4.35 -12.65
N LYS A 6 -2.52 5.27 -13.54
CA LYS A 6 -2.06 6.66 -13.52
C LYS A 6 -3.29 7.56 -13.54
N PHE A 7 -3.34 8.49 -12.60
CA PHE A 7 -4.35 9.54 -12.52
C PHE A 7 -3.64 10.89 -12.50
N GLU A 8 -4.17 11.86 -13.25
CA GLU A 8 -3.72 13.25 -13.27
C GLU A 8 -4.93 14.13 -13.01
N GLY A 9 -4.81 15.05 -12.05
CA GLY A 9 -5.89 15.93 -11.62
C GLY A 9 -5.37 17.03 -10.72
N ASN A 10 -6.27 17.91 -10.29
CA ASN A 10 -5.95 18.94 -9.32
C ASN A 10 -5.80 18.36 -7.89
N ARG A 11 -5.40 19.20 -6.93
CA ARG A 11 -5.14 18.78 -5.55
C ARG A 11 -6.33 18.09 -4.88
N GLU A 12 -7.54 18.57 -5.11
CA GLU A 12 -8.77 18.05 -4.49
C GLU A 12 -9.15 16.71 -5.09
N GLU A 13 -9.06 16.59 -6.42
CA GLU A 13 -9.30 15.34 -7.15
C GLU A 13 -8.31 14.25 -6.72
N ILE A 14 -7.02 14.59 -6.60
CA ILE A 14 -5.98 13.66 -6.13
C ILE A 14 -6.26 13.21 -4.68
N TYR A 15 -6.67 14.13 -3.81
CA TYR A 15 -6.99 13.82 -2.42
C TYR A 15 -8.18 12.86 -2.30
N GLU A 16 -9.27 13.11 -3.02
CA GLU A 16 -10.44 12.24 -3.02
C GLU A 16 -10.10 10.86 -3.60
N GLN A 17 -9.35 10.79 -4.70
CA GLN A 17 -8.91 9.53 -5.29
C GLN A 17 -8.05 8.70 -4.32
N LEU A 18 -7.12 9.34 -3.62
CA LEU A 18 -6.27 8.68 -2.62
C LEU A 18 -7.10 8.17 -1.44
N LYS A 19 -8.00 9.01 -0.93
CA LYS A 19 -8.90 8.65 0.19
C LYS A 19 -9.79 7.47 -0.18
N GLU A 20 -10.40 7.49 -1.35
CA GLU A 20 -11.25 6.40 -1.85
C GLU A 20 -10.43 5.11 -1.99
N THR A 21 -9.30 5.16 -2.67
CA THR A 21 -8.43 3.99 -2.91
C THR A 21 -8.00 3.34 -1.60
N VAL A 22 -7.49 4.13 -0.66
CA VAL A 22 -7.05 3.64 0.65
C VAL A 22 -8.24 3.10 1.46
N THR A 23 -9.36 3.83 1.49
CA THR A 23 -10.56 3.38 2.21
C THR A 23 -11.08 2.05 1.67
N ASN A 24 -11.14 1.89 0.35
CA ASN A 24 -11.59 0.67 -0.30
C ASN A 24 -10.64 -0.50 -0.03
N LEU A 25 -9.32 -0.26 0.00
CA LEU A 25 -8.33 -1.28 0.33
C LEU A 25 -8.54 -1.82 1.76
N PHE A 26 -8.62 -0.93 2.75
CA PHE A 26 -8.77 -1.34 4.15
C PHE A 26 -10.16 -1.91 4.46
N LYS A 27 -11.20 -1.56 3.70
CA LYS A 27 -12.51 -2.20 3.77
C LYS A 27 -12.58 -3.56 3.05
N GLY A 28 -11.55 -3.93 2.29
CA GLY A 28 -11.53 -5.15 1.46
C GLY A 28 -12.44 -5.07 0.23
N ASN A 29 -12.80 -3.86 -0.19
CA ASN A 29 -13.66 -3.57 -1.33
C ASN A 29 -12.88 -3.13 -2.57
N LEU A 30 -11.56 -2.94 -2.45
CA LEU A 30 -10.73 -2.57 -3.59
C LEU A 30 -10.73 -3.70 -4.63
N ARG A 31 -11.25 -3.40 -5.81
CA ARG A 31 -11.20 -4.26 -6.97
C ARG A 31 -10.25 -3.67 -7.98
N VAL A 32 -9.35 -4.48 -8.48
CA VAL A 32 -8.44 -4.13 -9.55
C VAL A 32 -8.73 -5.10 -10.69
N GLU A 33 -9.16 -4.57 -11.83
CA GLU A 33 -9.70 -5.37 -12.93
C GLU A 33 -10.82 -6.30 -12.43
N GLU A 34 -10.63 -7.63 -12.51
CA GLU A 34 -11.59 -8.63 -12.04
C GLU A 34 -11.19 -9.26 -10.68
N ALA A 35 -10.08 -8.82 -10.09
CA ALA A 35 -9.54 -9.36 -8.84
C ALA A 35 -9.84 -8.46 -7.64
N SER A 36 -10.24 -9.06 -6.52
CA SER A 36 -10.38 -8.35 -5.24
C SER A 36 -9.06 -8.35 -4.49
N VAL A 37 -8.59 -7.17 -4.06
CA VAL A 37 -7.41 -7.02 -3.22
C VAL A 37 -7.85 -7.08 -1.76
N ARG A 38 -7.23 -7.97 -0.97
CA ARG A 38 -7.54 -8.14 0.45
C ARG A 38 -6.27 -8.12 1.29
N ILE A 39 -6.30 -7.38 2.39
CA ILE A 39 -5.24 -7.39 3.38
C ILE A 39 -5.58 -8.45 4.45
N PRO A 40 -4.67 -9.38 4.77
CA PRO A 40 -4.85 -10.30 5.90
C PRO A 40 -4.99 -9.54 7.22
N LYS A 41 -5.90 -9.98 8.10
CA LYS A 41 -6.17 -9.28 9.38
C LYS A 41 -5.18 -9.63 10.49
N ASP A 42 -4.47 -10.74 10.31
CA ASP A 42 -3.62 -11.44 11.26
C ASP A 42 -2.13 -11.32 10.91
N LYS A 43 -1.79 -10.57 9.85
CA LYS A 43 -0.41 -10.38 9.39
C LYS A 43 0.04 -8.93 9.58
N LEU A 44 1.34 -8.77 9.76
CA LEU A 44 1.97 -7.45 9.84
C LEU A 44 1.96 -6.77 8.46
N LEU A 45 1.80 -5.45 8.50
CA LEU A 45 1.90 -4.60 7.32
C LEU A 45 3.17 -3.78 7.41
N GLU A 46 3.97 -3.79 6.35
CA GLU A 46 5.09 -2.86 6.23
C GLU A 46 4.59 -1.56 5.58
N TYR A 47 4.83 -0.44 6.26
CA TYR A 47 4.53 0.90 5.75
C TYR A 47 5.82 1.68 5.49
N LYS A 48 6.02 2.11 4.25
CA LYS A 48 7.16 2.94 3.84
C LYS A 48 6.67 4.22 3.17
N VAL A 49 7.27 5.34 3.57
CA VAL A 49 7.02 6.63 2.95
C VAL A 49 8.33 7.26 2.54
N LYS A 50 8.37 7.78 1.31
CA LYS A 50 9.49 8.56 0.77
C LYS A 50 8.96 9.93 0.37
N TYR A 51 9.64 10.96 0.84
CA TYR A 51 9.39 12.35 0.48
C TYR A 51 10.61 12.88 -0.28
N GLU A 52 10.35 13.50 -1.42
CA GLU A 52 11.36 14.18 -2.23
C GLU A 52 10.80 15.55 -2.55
N ASP A 53 11.48 16.61 -2.11
CA ASP A 53 11.05 17.98 -2.35
C ASP A 53 12.23 18.75 -2.91
N THR A 54 12.03 19.34 -4.09
CA THR A 54 13.03 20.12 -4.81
C THR A 54 12.42 21.45 -5.23
N PRO A 55 13.23 22.46 -5.61
CA PRO A 55 12.70 23.74 -6.06
C PRO A 55 11.78 23.66 -7.29
N ALA A 56 11.84 22.59 -8.08
CA ALA A 56 11.07 22.43 -9.30
C ALA A 56 9.89 21.45 -9.15
N GLU A 57 10.04 20.42 -8.30
CA GLU A 57 9.12 19.30 -8.20
C GLU A 57 9.05 18.78 -6.77
N GLY A 58 7.86 18.32 -6.37
CA GLY A 58 7.62 17.62 -5.12
C GLY A 58 6.99 16.25 -5.38
N GLN A 59 7.45 15.23 -4.65
CA GLN A 59 7.00 13.85 -4.79
C GLN A 59 6.80 13.20 -3.42
N LEU A 60 5.67 12.53 -3.28
CA LEU A 60 5.34 11.65 -2.17
C LEU A 60 5.12 10.24 -2.70
N SER A 61 5.88 9.28 -2.20
CA SER A 61 5.66 7.85 -2.48
C SER A 61 5.25 7.14 -1.19
N ILE A 62 4.05 6.57 -1.17
CA ILE A 62 3.54 5.75 -0.08
C ILE A 62 3.47 4.30 -0.56
N LYS A 63 4.02 3.37 0.21
CA LYS A 63 3.97 1.93 -0.06
C LYS A 63 3.50 1.18 1.18
N ILE A 64 2.46 0.37 1.01
CA ILE A 64 1.99 -0.61 2.01
C ILE A 64 2.25 -2.00 1.42
N THR A 65 2.94 -2.86 2.16
CA THR A 65 3.28 -4.22 1.74
C THR A 65 2.77 -5.22 2.77
N TRP A 66 2.24 -6.36 2.30
CA TRP A 66 1.80 -7.47 3.13
C TRP A 66 2.10 -8.80 2.45
N THR A 67 2.21 -9.87 3.24
CA THR A 67 2.36 -11.24 2.76
C THR A 67 1.07 -12.04 2.98
N TYR A 68 0.76 -12.93 2.04
CA TYR A 68 -0.35 -13.89 2.17
C TYR A 68 0.11 -15.25 2.72
N ILE A 69 1.42 -15.47 2.77
CA ILE A 69 2.03 -16.72 3.21
C ILE A 69 2.25 -16.60 4.72
N GLU A 70 1.96 -17.66 5.46
CA GLU A 70 2.45 -17.81 6.82
C GLU A 70 3.98 -17.94 6.73
N GLU A 71 4.72 -16.86 7.00
CA GLU A 71 6.12 -17.02 7.37
C GLU A 71 6.13 -17.92 8.62
N PRO A 72 6.80 -19.09 8.62
CA PRO A 72 7.07 -19.78 9.86
C PRO A 72 7.81 -18.80 10.76
N GLU A 73 7.37 -18.68 12.01
CA GLU A 73 8.04 -17.88 13.03
C GLU A 73 9.55 -18.15 12.94
N GLU A 74 10.35 -17.11 12.67
CA GLU A 74 11.81 -17.22 12.76
C GLU A 74 12.13 -17.76 14.15
N GLU A 75 12.66 -18.98 14.22
CA GLU A 75 13.33 -19.49 15.41
C GLU A 75 14.38 -18.46 15.80
N VAL A 76 14.14 -17.78 16.92
CA VAL A 76 15.14 -16.95 17.57
C VAL A 76 16.21 -17.94 18.04
N ASP A 77 17.31 -18.05 17.28
CA ASP A 77 18.53 -18.72 17.71
C ASP A 77 19.06 -17.97 18.95
N GLU A 78 18.60 -18.37 20.14
CA GLU A 78 19.33 -18.15 21.38
C GLU A 78 20.51 -19.13 21.39
N GLU A 79 21.63 -18.72 20.77
CA GLU A 79 22.93 -19.34 21.05
C GLU A 79 23.28 -19.12 22.54
N PHE A 80 23.26 -20.22 23.29
CA PHE A 80 23.67 -20.37 24.69
C PHE A 80 25.18 -20.15 24.91
#